data_AF-A0A7C8KGM6-F1
#
_entry.id   AF-A0A7C8KGM6-F1
#
_cell.length_a   1.000
_cell.length_b   1.000
_cell.length_c   1.000
_cell.angle_alpha   90.00
_cell.angle_beta   90.00
_cell.angle_gamma   90.00
#
_symmetry.space_group_name_H-M   'P 1'
#
loop_
_entity.id
_entity.type
_entity.pdbx_description
1 polymer ?
#
loop_
_entity_poly.entity_id
_entity_poly.type
_entity_poly.pdbx_seq_one_letter_code
_entity_poly.pdbx_strand_id
1 'polypeptide(L)'
;MAQLLNKLAHAGPDAKCYITCGTLPATLGPETLNQRPYTTIRGHVYNQQVDLLLPDEICELVQNRLSEQLKPLRYHRIFMGLKDILEKEFYNHYIRQRNILLLSDGRIDVDDVYCLYDGTLYLFLKKDTYEKAGLVGKQATFGGRKKERWVIELNLREPHMIHGRKAFDRLVWSFTNVFKQQNAWLFCDLQQGSSPPGGPSHF
;
A
#
# COMPACT_ATOMS: atom_id res chain seq x y z
N MET A 1 -24.20 -7.67 -40.99
CA MET A 1 -25.19 -7.19 -40.00
C MET A 1 -25.47 -8.32 -39.01
N ALA A 2 -24.73 -8.38 -37.92
CA ALA A 2 -25.09 -9.08 -36.67
C ALA A 2 -24.04 -8.70 -35.61
N GLN A 3 -24.32 -7.64 -34.86
CA GLN A 3 -23.53 -7.25 -33.68
C GLN A 3 -23.82 -8.26 -32.56
N LEU A 4 -22.79 -8.99 -32.14
CA LEU A 4 -22.80 -9.74 -30.89
C LEU A 4 -22.65 -8.75 -29.72
N LEU A 5 -23.78 -8.22 -29.26
CA LEU A 5 -23.86 -7.48 -28.01
C LEU A 5 -23.91 -8.48 -26.84
N ASN A 6 -22.73 -8.88 -26.36
CA ASN A 6 -22.60 -9.47 -25.03
C ASN A 6 -22.89 -8.37 -23.99
N LYS A 7 -24.16 -8.20 -23.62
CA LYS A 7 -24.55 -7.52 -22.40
C LYS A 7 -24.22 -8.42 -21.22
N LEU A 8 -23.02 -8.26 -20.66
CA LEU A 8 -22.73 -8.75 -19.32
C LEU A 8 -23.50 -7.88 -18.33
N ALA A 9 -24.55 -8.45 -17.74
CA ALA A 9 -25.30 -7.82 -16.66
C ALA A 9 -24.42 -7.79 -15.40
N HIS A 10 -23.67 -6.72 -15.19
CA HIS A 10 -23.02 -6.47 -13.91
C HIS A 10 -23.87 -5.49 -13.09
N ALA A 11 -24.78 -6.05 -12.30
CA ALA A 11 -25.44 -5.33 -11.21
C ALA A 11 -24.45 -5.17 -10.04
N GLY A 12 -23.52 -4.23 -10.20
CA GLY A 12 -22.61 -3.73 -9.18
C GLY A 12 -22.20 -2.31 -9.55
N PRO A 13 -21.71 -1.48 -8.61
CA PRO A 13 -21.17 -0.18 -8.99
C PRO A 13 -20.09 -0.39 -10.06
N ASP A 14 -20.20 0.33 -11.18
CA ASP A 14 -19.26 0.24 -12.31
C ASP A 14 -17.82 0.29 -11.78
N ALA A 15 -17.05 -0.75 -12.07
CA ALA A 15 -15.63 -0.76 -11.76
C ALA A 15 -14.99 0.42 -12.51
N LYS A 16 -14.48 1.40 -11.76
CA LYS A 16 -13.86 2.58 -12.36
C LYS A 16 -12.57 2.16 -13.04
N CYS A 17 -12.56 2.17 -14.37
CA CYS A 17 -11.35 2.01 -15.16
C CYS A 17 -10.72 3.39 -15.38
N TYR A 18 -9.50 3.57 -14.90
CA TYR A 18 -8.71 4.78 -15.15
C TYR A 18 -7.72 4.47 -16.27
N ILE A 19 -7.80 5.21 -17.37
CA ILE A 19 -6.96 5.01 -18.55
C ILE A 19 -5.99 6.19 -18.66
N THR A 20 -4.71 5.90 -18.83
CA THR A 20 -3.68 6.89 -19.17
C THR A 20 -3.00 6.45 -20.45
N CYS A 21 -3.12 7.27 -21.50
CA CYS A 21 -2.43 7.06 -22.76
C CYS A 21 -1.22 7.98 -22.84
N GLY A 22 -0.09 7.47 -23.31
CA GLY A 22 1.12 8.26 -23.52
C GLY A 22 2.19 7.47 -24.28
N THR A 23 3.12 8.20 -24.88
CA THR A 23 4.29 7.63 -25.55
C THR A 23 5.43 7.54 -24.55
N LEU A 24 6.08 6.38 -24.44
CA LEU A 24 7.28 6.23 -23.63
C LEU A 24 8.49 6.83 -24.38
N PRO A 25 9.24 7.76 -23.78
CA PRO A 25 10.43 8.32 -24.42
C PRO A 25 11.52 7.25 -24.58
N ALA A 26 12.28 7.33 -25.66
CA ALA A 26 13.35 6.37 -25.98
C ALA A 26 14.52 6.40 -24.98
N THR A 27 14.70 7.53 -24.27
CA THR A 27 15.73 7.70 -23.25
C THR A 27 15.11 8.12 -21.92
N LEU A 28 15.56 7.47 -20.85
CA LEU A 28 15.15 7.77 -19.48
C LEU A 28 16.08 8.84 -18.89
N GLY A 29 15.53 9.99 -18.53
CA GLY A 29 16.22 11.05 -17.80
C GLY A 29 15.43 11.50 -16.54
N PRO A 30 16.06 12.21 -15.59
CA PRO A 30 15.40 12.67 -14.36
C PRO A 30 14.13 13.47 -14.64
N GLU A 31 14.14 14.33 -15.66
CA GLU A 31 12.98 15.13 -16.05
C GLU A 31 11.83 14.27 -16.60
N THR A 32 12.14 13.24 -17.37
CA THR A 32 11.13 12.33 -17.95
C THR A 32 10.40 11.53 -16.87
N LEU A 33 11.09 11.15 -15.79
CA LEU A 33 10.51 10.39 -14.68
C LEU A 33 9.51 11.20 -13.84
N ASN A 34 9.54 12.53 -13.97
CA ASN A 34 8.62 13.45 -13.31
C ASN A 34 7.41 13.80 -14.21
N GLN A 35 7.25 13.14 -15.35
CA GLN A 35 6.15 13.32 -16.28
C GLN A 35 5.27 12.06 -16.37
N ARG A 36 4.09 12.17 -17.00
CA ARG A 36 3.25 11.01 -17.31
C ARG A 36 3.91 10.15 -18.40
N PRO A 37 3.81 8.81 -18.36
CA PRO A 37 2.99 8.02 -17.43
C PRO A 37 3.69 7.69 -16.09
N TYR A 38 4.99 7.99 -15.94
CA TYR A 38 5.78 7.58 -14.77
C TYR A 38 5.23 8.10 -13.44
N THR A 39 4.76 9.35 -13.39
CA THR A 39 4.12 9.89 -12.18
C THR A 39 2.83 9.18 -11.82
N THR A 40 2.08 8.69 -12.81
CA THR A 40 0.87 7.89 -12.58
C THR A 40 1.24 6.52 -12.02
N ILE A 41 2.18 5.83 -12.66
CA ILE A 41 2.67 4.52 -12.21
C ILE A 41 3.22 4.59 -10.79
N ARG A 42 4.05 5.60 -10.48
CA ARG A 42 4.62 5.81 -9.13
C ARG A 42 3.56 6.10 -8.07
N GLY A 43 2.42 6.66 -8.45
CA GLY A 43 1.29 6.88 -7.54
C GLY A 43 0.58 5.60 -7.11
N HIS A 44 0.80 4.48 -7.82
CA HIS A 44 0.21 3.18 -7.50
C HIS A 44 1.20 2.30 -6.74
N VAL A 45 1.16 2.40 -5.40
CA VAL A 45 2.09 1.68 -4.51
C VAL A 45 1.79 0.18 -4.46
N TYR A 46 0.52 -0.20 -4.30
CA TYR A 46 0.10 -1.60 -4.17
C TYR A 46 -0.47 -2.10 -5.48
N ASN A 47 0.19 -3.10 -6.08
CA ASN A 47 -0.21 -3.69 -7.35
C ASN A 47 -0.34 -5.21 -7.18
N GLN A 48 -1.51 -5.75 -7.49
CA GLN A 48 -1.75 -7.19 -7.43
C GLN A 48 -1.39 -7.89 -8.74
N GLN A 49 -1.67 -7.25 -9.88
CA GLN A 49 -1.50 -7.81 -11.21
C GLN A 49 -1.13 -6.71 -12.19
N VAL A 50 -0.24 -7.03 -13.13
CA VAL A 50 0.14 -6.19 -14.26
C VAL A 50 0.10 -7.06 -15.49
N ASP A 51 -0.79 -6.72 -16.43
CA ASP A 51 -0.89 -7.40 -17.72
C ASP A 51 -0.24 -6.54 -18.80
N LEU A 52 0.51 -7.19 -19.68
CA LEU A 52 1.23 -6.57 -20.78
C LEU A 52 0.68 -7.12 -22.09
N LEU A 53 0.22 -6.23 -22.97
CA LEU A 53 -0.23 -6.58 -24.32
C LEU A 53 0.85 -6.17 -25.31
N LEU A 54 1.38 -7.14 -26.04
CA LEU A 54 2.52 -6.98 -26.94
C LEU A 54 2.23 -7.71 -28.26
N PRO A 55 2.87 -7.32 -29.39
CA PRO A 55 2.92 -8.14 -30.59
C PRO A 55 3.57 -9.51 -30.31
N ASP A 56 3.03 -10.57 -30.92
CA ASP A 56 3.45 -11.95 -30.68
C ASP A 56 4.95 -12.17 -30.92
N GLU A 57 5.52 -11.45 -31.89
CA GLU A 57 6.92 -11.59 -32.30
C GLU A 57 7.92 -11.16 -31.24
N ILE A 58 7.51 -10.34 -30.27
CA ILE A 58 8.39 -9.82 -29.21
C ILE A 58 8.07 -10.38 -27.81
N CYS A 59 7.01 -11.19 -27.67
CA CYS A 59 6.55 -11.71 -26.39
C CYS A 59 7.65 -12.51 -25.66
N GLU A 60 8.29 -13.47 -26.33
CA GLU A 60 9.34 -14.29 -25.72
C GLU A 60 10.56 -13.46 -25.30
N LEU A 61 10.98 -12.51 -26.15
CA LEU A 61 12.11 -11.63 -25.86
C LEU A 61 11.86 -10.78 -24.61
N VAL A 62 10.66 -10.18 -24.51
CA VAL A 62 10.29 -9.35 -23.37
C VAL A 62 10.13 -10.19 -22.11
N GLN A 63 9.49 -11.36 -22.19
CA GLN A 63 9.32 -12.26 -21.06
C GLN A 63 10.66 -12.72 -20.46
N ASN A 64 11.63 -13.07 -21.31
CA ASN A 64 12.97 -13.46 -20.86
C ASN A 64 13.68 -12.29 -20.16
N ARG A 65 13.67 -11.10 -20.76
CA ARG A 65 14.27 -9.90 -20.14
C ARG A 65 13.62 -9.55 -18.80
N LEU A 66 12.29 -9.61 -18.72
CA LEU A 66 11.58 -9.35 -17.47
C LEU A 66 11.94 -10.38 -16.40
N SER A 67 12.04 -11.66 -16.77
CA SER A 67 12.40 -12.73 -15.83
C SER A 67 13.86 -12.61 -15.34
N GLU A 68 14.77 -12.12 -16.17
CA GLU A 68 16.17 -11.85 -15.80
C GLU A 68 16.32 -10.62 -14.90
N GLN A 69 15.57 -9.54 -15.20
CA GLN A 69 15.71 -8.26 -14.51
C GLN A 69 14.87 -8.15 -13.23
N LEU A 70 13.67 -8.75 -13.24
CA LEU A 70 12.73 -8.67 -12.13
C LEU A 70 12.92 -9.89 -11.23
N LYS A 71 13.44 -9.65 -10.04
CA LYS A 71 13.39 -10.66 -8.97
C LYS A 71 11.94 -10.77 -8.49
N PRO A 72 11.36 -11.98 -8.43
CA PRO A 72 10.02 -12.16 -7.86
C PRO A 72 10.01 -11.66 -6.42
N LEU A 73 9.14 -10.69 -6.12
CA LEU A 73 8.89 -10.27 -4.75
C LEU A 73 8.07 -11.34 -4.06
N ARG A 74 8.59 -11.86 -2.96
CA ARG A 74 7.84 -12.73 -2.05
C ARG A 74 7.07 -11.86 -1.07
N TYR A 75 5.79 -12.14 -0.93
CA TYR A 75 4.97 -11.58 0.13
C TYR A 75 4.46 -12.70 1.02
N HIS A 76 4.16 -12.36 2.26
CA HIS A 76 3.71 -13.27 3.28
C HIS A 76 2.36 -12.82 3.82
N ARG A 77 1.50 -13.78 4.16
CA ARG A 77 0.30 -13.49 4.94
C ARG A 77 0.63 -13.64 6.42
N ILE A 78 0.46 -12.58 7.17
CA ILE A 78 0.71 -12.57 8.61
C ILE A 78 -0.54 -12.13 9.36
N PHE A 79 -0.62 -12.48 10.65
CA PHE A 79 -1.73 -12.12 11.52
C PHE A 79 -1.18 -11.38 12.73
N MET A 80 -1.49 -10.09 12.83
CA MET A 80 -0.97 -9.20 13.88
C MET A 80 -1.90 -7.99 14.06
N GLY A 81 -1.86 -7.36 15.24
CA GLY A 81 -2.57 -6.11 15.52
C GLY A 81 -1.75 -4.89 15.12
N LEU A 82 -2.42 -3.73 15.07
CA LEU A 82 -1.73 -2.44 14.81
C LEU A 82 -0.68 -2.11 15.88
N LYS A 83 -0.91 -2.51 17.14
CA LYS A 83 0.04 -2.32 18.24
C LYS A 83 1.38 -3.00 17.97
N ASP A 84 1.37 -4.16 17.34
CA ASP A 84 2.56 -4.97 17.09
C ASP A 84 3.53 -4.25 16.13
N ILE A 85 3.02 -3.36 15.26
CA ILE A 85 3.85 -2.48 14.42
C ILE A 85 4.72 -1.54 15.27
N LEU A 86 4.22 -1.14 16.45
CA LEU A 86 4.90 -0.23 17.37
C LEU A 86 5.85 -0.95 18.34
N GLU A 87 5.90 -2.28 18.30
CA GLU A 87 6.82 -3.03 19.15
C GLU A 87 8.25 -2.80 18.71
N LYS A 88 9.15 -2.71 19.70
CA LYS A 88 10.53 -2.25 19.51
C LYS A 88 11.27 -3.01 18.41
N GLU A 89 11.11 -4.32 18.33
CA GLU A 89 11.81 -5.15 17.34
C GLU A 89 11.28 -4.89 15.92
N PHE A 90 9.97 -4.97 15.74
CA PHE A 90 9.32 -4.70 14.46
C PHE A 90 9.62 -3.27 13.98
N TYR A 91 9.48 -2.30 14.88
CA TYR A 91 9.66 -0.88 14.56
C TYR A 91 11.08 -0.55 14.12
N ASN A 92 12.09 -0.99 14.89
CA ASN A 92 13.47 -0.66 14.55
C ASN A 92 13.92 -1.38 13.28
N HIS A 93 13.52 -2.63 13.10
CA HIS A 93 13.90 -3.40 11.94
C HIS A 93 13.14 -2.94 10.68
N TYR A 94 11.82 -3.05 10.68
CA TYR A 94 11.04 -2.86 9.46
C TYR A 94 10.66 -1.41 9.16
N ILE A 95 10.44 -0.59 10.20
CA ILE A 95 10.03 0.81 10.00
C ILE A 95 11.23 1.71 9.81
N ARG A 96 12.24 1.65 10.69
CA ARG A 96 13.39 2.57 10.64
C ARG A 96 14.45 2.18 9.60
N GLN A 97 14.75 0.89 9.47
CA GLN A 97 15.90 0.43 8.68
C GLN A 97 15.53 -0.11 7.30
N ARG A 98 14.29 -0.57 7.12
CA ARG A 98 13.82 -1.22 5.89
C ARG A 98 12.72 -0.45 5.20
N ASN A 99 12.38 -0.88 3.99
CA ASN A 99 11.20 -0.43 3.27
C ASN A 99 10.28 -1.63 3.03
N ILE A 100 9.18 -1.68 3.76
CA ILE A 100 8.19 -2.74 3.67
C ILE A 100 6.87 -2.20 3.12
N LEU A 101 6.10 -3.09 2.53
CA LEU A 101 4.68 -2.91 2.25
C LEU A 101 3.89 -3.76 3.24
N LEU A 102 2.97 -3.13 3.96
CA LEU A 102 1.87 -3.82 4.65
C LEU A 102 0.54 -3.37 4.09
N LEU A 103 -0.38 -4.31 3.92
CA LEU A 103 -1.76 -4.05 3.55
C LEU A 103 -2.67 -4.98 4.34
N SER A 104 -3.59 -4.41 5.12
CA SER A 104 -4.60 -5.21 5.83
C SER A 104 -5.66 -5.72 4.87
N ASP A 105 -6.30 -6.82 5.24
CA ASP A 105 -7.50 -7.31 4.58
C ASP A 105 -8.67 -6.31 4.73
N GLY A 106 -9.64 -6.36 3.82
CA GLY A 106 -10.83 -5.54 3.82
C GLY A 106 -11.04 -4.70 2.55
N ARG A 107 -12.27 -4.22 2.37
CA ARG A 107 -12.63 -3.32 1.25
C ARG A 107 -12.58 -1.88 1.75
N ILE A 108 -11.75 -1.04 1.14
CA ILE A 108 -11.52 0.34 1.61
C ILE A 108 -12.81 1.20 1.68
N ASP A 109 -13.81 0.90 0.85
CA ASP A 109 -15.10 1.58 0.85
C ASP A 109 -16.08 1.10 1.94
N VAL A 110 -15.80 -0.04 2.59
CA VAL A 110 -16.71 -0.71 3.55
C VAL A 110 -16.06 -0.93 4.91
N ASP A 111 -14.84 -1.44 4.95
CA ASP A 111 -14.13 -1.85 6.15
C ASP A 111 -13.14 -0.76 6.61
N ASP A 112 -12.62 -0.89 7.82
CA ASP A 112 -11.44 -0.13 8.20
C ASP A 112 -10.22 -0.83 7.59
N VAL A 113 -9.42 -0.10 6.82
CA VAL A 113 -8.28 -0.66 6.08
C VAL A 113 -7.03 0.11 6.45
N TYR A 114 -5.93 -0.61 6.60
CA TYR A 114 -4.65 -0.08 7.03
C TYR A 114 -3.60 -0.44 5.99
N CYS A 115 -2.73 0.51 5.67
CA CYS A 115 -1.59 0.21 4.83
C CYS A 115 -0.36 0.97 5.31
N LEU A 116 0.81 0.38 5.09
CA LEU A 116 2.09 0.98 5.43
C LEU A 116 3.04 0.85 4.25
N TYR A 117 3.61 1.97 3.84
CA TYR A 117 4.68 2.02 2.86
C TYR A 117 5.58 3.21 3.18
N ASP A 118 6.86 3.08 2.87
CA ASP A 118 7.86 4.12 3.12
C ASP A 118 7.84 4.70 4.56
N GLY A 119 7.62 3.84 5.54
CA GLY A 119 7.54 4.22 6.96
C GLY A 119 6.32 5.06 7.35
N THR A 120 5.38 5.29 6.44
CA THR A 120 4.14 6.00 6.71
C THR A 120 2.98 5.02 6.83
N LEU A 121 2.30 5.06 7.96
CA LEU A 121 1.11 4.27 8.25
C LEU A 121 -0.14 5.08 7.93
N TYR A 122 -0.99 4.53 7.08
CA TYR A 122 -2.28 5.07 6.70
C TYR A 122 -3.40 4.25 7.33
N LEU A 123 -4.34 4.93 7.99
CA LEU A 123 -5.55 4.31 8.54
C LEU A 123 -6.77 4.89 7.83
N PHE A 124 -7.43 4.08 7.03
CA PHE A 124 -8.69 4.42 6.38
C PHE A 124 -9.85 3.93 7.25
N LEU A 125 -10.55 4.87 7.87
CA LEU A 125 -11.50 4.59 8.94
C LEU A 125 -12.91 5.04 8.58
N LYS A 126 -13.88 4.29 9.08
CA LYS A 126 -15.26 4.74 9.28
C LYS A 126 -15.32 5.84 10.34
N LYS A 127 -16.41 6.61 10.33
CA LYS A 127 -16.67 7.68 11.31
C LYS A 127 -16.48 7.24 12.75
N ASP A 128 -17.19 6.19 13.15
CA ASP A 128 -17.23 5.74 14.53
C ASP A 128 -15.85 5.30 15.02
N THR A 129 -15.08 4.61 14.16
CA THR A 129 -13.73 4.18 14.48
C THR A 129 -12.78 5.38 14.59
N TYR A 130 -12.89 6.35 13.67
CA TYR A 130 -12.08 7.57 13.70
C TYR A 130 -12.30 8.39 14.97
N GLU A 131 -13.56 8.63 15.34
CA GLU A 131 -13.92 9.39 16.54
C GLU A 131 -13.42 8.70 17.81
N LYS A 132 -13.53 7.37 17.90
CA LYS A 132 -13.00 6.57 19.02
C LYS A 132 -11.47 6.56 19.05
N ALA A 133 -10.83 6.46 17.89
CA ALA A 133 -9.37 6.43 17.76
C ALA A 133 -8.75 7.69 18.36
N GLY A 134 -9.44 8.83 18.23
CA GLY A 134 -9.00 10.10 18.77
C GLY A 134 -7.66 10.52 18.19
N LEU A 135 -7.40 10.22 16.92
CA LEU A 135 -6.18 10.60 16.20
C LEU A 135 -6.50 11.72 15.21
N VAL A 136 -5.49 12.50 14.83
CA VAL A 136 -5.67 13.59 13.85
C VAL A 136 -5.71 12.99 12.45
N GLY A 137 -6.81 13.20 11.73
CA GLY A 137 -6.96 12.78 10.34
C GLY A 137 -7.71 13.82 9.52
N LYS A 138 -7.82 13.55 8.22
CA LYS A 138 -8.58 14.36 7.25
C LYS A 138 -9.71 13.52 6.66
N GLN A 139 -10.77 14.19 6.20
CA GLN A 139 -11.83 13.50 5.48
C GLN A 139 -11.28 12.93 4.17
N ALA A 140 -11.55 11.67 3.90
CA ALA A 140 -11.11 11.02 2.68
C ALA A 140 -11.86 11.58 1.46
N THR A 141 -11.19 11.61 0.32
CA THR A 141 -11.76 12.09 -0.95
C THR A 141 -12.62 11.03 -1.65
N PHE A 142 -12.59 9.78 -1.16
CA PHE A 142 -13.38 8.64 -1.62
C PHE A 142 -14.45 8.24 -0.57
N GLY A 143 -15.33 7.27 -0.89
CA GLY A 143 -16.44 6.87 -0.02
C GLY A 143 -17.85 7.28 -0.51
N GLY A 144 -18.00 7.48 -1.81
CA GLY A 144 -19.30 7.67 -2.46
C GLY A 144 -20.09 8.89 -1.97
N ARG A 145 -21.43 8.81 -2.07
CA ARG A 145 -22.34 9.94 -1.75
C ARG A 145 -22.36 10.33 -0.27
N LYS A 146 -22.00 9.43 0.65
CA LYS A 146 -22.03 9.71 2.09
C LYS A 146 -20.71 10.27 2.65
N LYS A 147 -19.56 10.17 1.96
CA LYS A 147 -18.26 10.74 2.39
C LYS A 147 -17.92 10.56 3.89
N GLU A 148 -18.35 9.46 4.50
CA GLU A 148 -18.13 9.14 5.92
C GLU A 148 -16.83 8.35 6.11
N ARG A 149 -15.76 8.81 5.49
CA ARG A 149 -14.45 8.16 5.53
C ARG A 149 -13.40 9.16 5.97
N TRP A 150 -12.51 8.73 6.85
CA TRP A 150 -11.36 9.49 7.32
C TRP A 150 -10.09 8.75 6.98
N VAL A 151 -9.05 9.51 6.66
CA VAL A 151 -7.70 9.01 6.53
C VAL A 151 -6.82 9.68 7.58
N ILE A 152 -6.15 8.86 8.37
CA ILE A 152 -5.07 9.28 9.26
C ILE A 152 -3.76 8.87 8.60
N GLU A 153 -2.81 9.81 8.57
CA GLU A 153 -1.49 9.64 7.96
C GLU A 153 -0.44 9.87 9.04
N LEU A 154 0.38 8.86 9.30
CA LEU A 154 1.35 8.84 10.40
C LEU A 154 2.70 8.44 9.86
N ASN A 155 3.61 9.41 9.72
CA ASN A 155 4.99 9.10 9.37
C ASN A 155 5.72 8.62 10.63
N LEU A 156 5.89 7.30 10.74
CA LEU A 156 6.52 6.65 11.89
C LEU A 156 8.04 6.90 11.97
N ARG A 157 8.65 7.53 10.96
CA ARG A 157 10.07 7.89 10.99
C ARG A 157 10.32 9.30 11.52
N GLU A 158 9.27 10.05 11.85
CA GLU A 158 9.44 11.41 12.39
C GLU A 158 10.10 11.40 13.78
N PRO A 159 10.89 12.44 14.13
CA PRO A 159 11.63 12.50 15.40
C PRO A 159 10.75 12.40 16.66
N HIS A 160 9.46 12.75 16.55
CA HIS A 160 8.50 12.69 17.65
C HIS A 160 7.76 11.34 17.76
N MET A 161 8.00 10.41 16.83
CA MET A 161 7.49 9.03 16.87
C MET A 161 8.45 8.13 17.65
N ILE A 162 8.58 8.45 18.94
CA ILE A 162 9.39 7.72 19.92
C ILE A 162 8.65 7.67 21.25
N HIS A 163 8.85 6.60 22.01
CA HIS A 163 8.28 6.44 23.35
C HIS A 163 8.59 7.65 24.26
N GLY A 164 7.60 8.05 25.06
CA GLY A 164 7.71 9.19 25.98
C GLY A 164 7.38 10.55 25.34
N ARG A 165 7.06 10.58 24.03
CA ARG A 165 6.47 11.74 23.39
C ARG A 165 4.95 11.57 23.35
N LYS A 166 4.22 12.62 23.72
CA LYS A 166 2.75 12.63 23.75
C LYS A 166 2.09 12.13 22.46
N ALA A 167 2.66 12.45 21.30
CA ALA A 167 2.13 12.00 20.02
C ALA A 167 2.21 10.47 19.87
N PHE A 168 3.37 9.90 20.17
CA PHE A 168 3.57 8.45 20.12
C PHE A 168 2.79 7.72 21.23
N ASP A 169 2.74 8.27 22.44
CA ASP A 169 1.98 7.66 23.55
C ASP A 169 0.46 7.63 23.24
N ARG A 170 -0.06 8.67 22.57
CA ARG A 170 -1.45 8.69 22.09
C ARG A 170 -1.69 7.63 21.02
N LEU A 171 -0.73 7.41 20.13
CA LEU A 171 -0.80 6.35 19.13
C LEU A 171 -0.82 4.96 19.79
N VAL A 172 0.09 4.71 20.75
CA VAL A 172 0.14 3.47 21.53
C VAL A 172 -1.18 3.25 22.28
N TRP A 173 -1.73 4.29 22.91
CA TRP A 173 -3.02 4.20 23.60
C TRP A 173 -4.15 3.82 22.62
N SER A 174 -4.21 4.47 21.46
CA SER A 174 -5.22 4.20 20.44
C SER A 174 -5.12 2.76 19.94
N PHE A 175 -3.91 2.29 19.65
CA PHE A 175 -3.68 0.92 19.15
C PHE A 175 -3.93 -0.15 20.21
N THR A 176 -3.83 0.20 21.49
CA THR A 176 -4.12 -0.73 22.60
C THR A 176 -5.60 -0.74 22.98
N ASN A 177 -6.29 0.40 22.92
CA ASN A 177 -7.64 0.55 23.48
C ASN A 177 -8.75 0.59 22.43
N VAL A 178 -8.45 0.98 21.20
CA VAL A 178 -9.42 1.13 20.12
C VAL A 178 -9.22 0.00 19.10
N PHE A 179 -8.00 -0.15 18.60
CA PHE A 179 -7.66 -1.16 17.57
C PHE A 179 -7.20 -2.48 18.20
N LYS A 180 -8.05 -3.08 19.03
CA LYS A 180 -7.72 -4.30 19.79
C LYS A 180 -7.63 -5.57 18.95
N GLN A 181 -8.22 -5.55 17.77
CA GLN A 181 -8.34 -6.72 16.92
C GLN A 181 -7.04 -6.96 16.17
N GLN A 182 -6.72 -8.24 15.96
CA GLN A 182 -5.69 -8.64 15.02
C GLN A 182 -6.27 -8.59 13.60
N ASN A 183 -5.42 -8.23 12.64
CA ASN A 183 -5.77 -8.19 11.24
C ASN A 183 -4.93 -9.20 10.47
N ALA A 184 -5.50 -9.74 9.39
CA ALA A 184 -4.71 -10.40 8.37
C ALA A 184 -4.04 -9.33 7.51
N TRP A 185 -2.74 -9.50 7.26
CA TRP A 185 -1.93 -8.59 6.47
C TRP A 185 -1.25 -9.32 5.33
N LEU A 186 -1.10 -8.64 4.21
CA LEU A 186 -0.05 -8.91 3.24
C LEU A 186 1.19 -8.11 3.64
N PHE A 187 2.30 -8.79 3.82
CA PHE A 187 3.61 -8.23 4.15
C PHE A 187 4.59 -8.50 3.02
N CYS A 188 5.30 -7.48 2.55
CA CYS A 188 6.37 -7.62 1.56
C CYS A 188 7.54 -6.72 1.93
N ASP A 189 8.74 -7.29 2.10
CA ASP A 189 9.97 -6.51 2.19
C ASP A 189 10.43 -6.16 0.76
N LEU A 190 10.64 -4.87 0.47
CA LEU A 190 11.11 -4.44 -0.85
C LEU A 190 12.62 -4.59 -1.01
N GLN A 191 13.34 -4.88 0.07
CA GLN A 191 14.79 -5.05 0.09
C GLN A 191 15.20 -6.52 0.24
N GLN A 192 14.36 -7.45 -0.25
CA GLN A 192 14.62 -8.89 -0.24
C GLN A 192 16.04 -9.24 -0.75
N GLY A 193 16.77 -10.02 0.04
CA GLY A 193 18.13 -10.45 -0.28
C GLY A 193 19.24 -9.45 0.05
N SER A 194 18.92 -8.27 0.58
CA SER A 194 19.93 -7.42 1.24
C SER A 194 20.02 -7.82 2.72
N SER A 195 21.21 -8.17 3.19
CA SER A 195 21.43 -8.38 4.63
C SER A 195 21.18 -7.06 5.37
N PRO A 196 20.47 -7.07 6.52
CA PRO A 196 20.37 -5.86 7.33
C PRO A 196 21.80 -5.48 7.75
N PRO A 197 22.17 -4.19 7.75
CA PRO A 197 23.42 -3.79 8.38
C PRO A 197 23.33 -4.09 9.89
N GLY A 198 23.80 -5.28 10.31
CA GLY A 198 24.04 -5.65 11.71
C GLY A 198 22.94 -6.38 12.49
N GLY A 199 22.00 -7.10 11.86
CA GLY A 199 20.96 -7.85 12.57
C GLY A 199 20.92 -9.35 12.22
N PRO A 200 20.63 -10.26 13.19
CA PRO A 200 20.66 -11.70 12.95
C PRO A 200 19.57 -12.13 11.97
N SER A 201 19.94 -13.02 11.06
CA SER A 201 19.07 -13.65 10.08
C SER A 201 18.21 -14.72 10.75
N HIS A 202 17.01 -14.34 11.19
CA HIS A 202 15.95 -15.29 11.49
C HIS A 202 14.68 -14.85 10.78
N PHE A 203 14.47 -15.40 9.59
CA PHE A 203 13.25 -16.05 9.09
C PHE A 203 13.60 -16.72 7.75
#